data_AF-A0A4Q3WXU4-F1
#
_entry.id   AF-A0A4Q3WXU4-F1
#
_cell.length_a   1.000
_cell.length_b   1.000
_cell.length_c   1.000
_cell.angle_alpha   90.00
_cell.angle_beta   90.00
_cell.angle_gamma   90.00
#
_symmetry.space_group_name_H-M   'P 1'
#
loop_
_entity.id
_entity.type
_entity.pdbx_description
1 polymer ?
#
loop_
_entity_poly.entity_id
_entity_poly.type
_entity_poly.pdbx_seq_one_letter_code
_entity_poly.pdbx_strand_id
1 'polypeptide(L)'
;MAQELAPPTALTSRPDIGVGLEGLADWSRAMMFTDAMKTSRQWGKPAQPWEHTVKTDALGWPTEDAGIVVIADTPGISGTYKLSFSGKADVRGVTANTQVENFKFDAATKKGSADVVVGDTTSLMLAFENTDGGVRDVRLLRPEAKDSSTFSQPFLEKLAPFSTLRFMDFLNTNNNPVKSWDQRTTSKNASQAGEKGGALEYVVELANLTDKDIWVNVPDQADDDYARQMATLLKNGLEKERKVYVEFSNEVWNWGFSQATRNLEAAKIEGKQPNSPLIYDKSDNDGYWAMRRIAKRSAEIGKIFRDVFETTDFSRVRPVYAVQVGYEEVYKQGLEFLENEYKQPNS
;
A
#
# COMPACT_ATOMS: atom_id res chain seq x y z
N MET A 1 -25.25 47.88 -2.06
CA MET A 1 -24.94 47.23 -0.77
C MET A 1 -24.73 45.76 -1.06
N ALA A 2 -23.49 45.27 -0.96
CA ALA A 2 -23.18 43.86 -1.12
C ALA A 2 -23.62 43.13 0.15
N GLN A 3 -24.45 42.10 0.00
CA GLN A 3 -24.89 41.26 1.10
C GLN A 3 -23.74 40.30 1.40
N GLU A 4 -23.10 40.50 2.55
CA GLU A 4 -22.03 39.65 3.05
C GLU A 4 -22.61 38.26 3.35
N LEU A 5 -22.19 37.26 2.59
CA LEU A 5 -22.55 35.86 2.81
C LEU A 5 -21.89 35.40 4.12
N ALA A 6 -22.71 34.95 5.06
CA ALA A 6 -22.24 34.38 6.31
C ALA A 6 -21.27 33.21 6.03
N PRO A 7 -20.21 33.03 6.85
CA PRO A 7 -19.29 31.92 6.70
C PRO A 7 -20.05 30.58 6.81
N PRO A 8 -19.67 29.54 6.05
CA PRO A 8 -20.34 28.26 6.11
C PRO A 8 -20.28 27.70 7.53
N THR A 9 -21.43 27.39 8.09
CA THR A 9 -21.56 26.68 9.37
C THR A 9 -20.77 25.38 9.28
N ALA A 10 -19.79 25.19 10.16
CA ALA A 10 -19.05 23.95 10.24
C ALA A 10 -20.04 22.78 10.44
N LEU A 11 -20.07 21.83 9.52
CA LEU A 11 -20.85 20.60 9.65
C LEU A 11 -20.43 19.91 10.96
N THR A 12 -21.32 19.89 11.94
CA THR A 12 -21.05 19.36 13.30
C THR A 12 -20.97 17.83 13.36
N SER A 13 -21.17 17.12 12.24
CA SER A 13 -20.82 15.71 12.08
C SER A 13 -20.58 15.41 10.61
N ARG A 14 -19.34 15.07 10.24
CA ARG A 14 -19.06 14.48 8.93
C ARG A 14 -19.78 13.12 8.86
N PRO A 15 -20.45 12.78 7.76
CA PRO A 15 -21.00 11.42 7.61
C PRO A 15 -19.84 10.41 7.72
N ASP A 16 -20.04 9.35 8.50
CA ASP A 16 -19.06 8.27 8.67
C ASP A 16 -18.99 7.41 7.41
N ILE A 17 -18.33 7.95 6.38
CA ILE A 17 -18.11 7.30 5.10
C ILE A 17 -16.61 7.05 4.95
N GLY A 18 -16.26 5.79 4.68
CA GLY A 18 -14.91 5.39 4.31
C GLY A 18 -14.67 5.43 2.81
N VAL A 19 -13.40 5.48 2.40
CA VAL A 19 -12.98 5.43 0.99
C VAL A 19 -11.86 4.41 0.79
N GLY A 20 -11.90 3.68 -0.33
CA GLY A 20 -10.77 2.88 -0.79
C GLY A 20 -9.74 3.75 -1.49
N LEU A 21 -8.47 3.63 -1.11
CA LEU A 21 -7.36 4.29 -1.80
C LEU A 21 -7.01 3.52 -3.07
N GLU A 22 -6.58 4.26 -4.11
CA GLU A 22 -6.06 3.67 -5.35
C GLU A 22 -4.77 2.87 -5.11
N GLY A 23 -4.50 1.90 -5.97
CA GLY A 23 -3.19 1.25 -6.02
C GLY A 23 -2.07 2.22 -6.43
N LEU A 24 -0.85 1.91 -6.03
CA LEU A 24 0.32 2.71 -6.36
C LEU A 24 0.86 2.30 -7.73
N ALA A 25 0.87 3.25 -8.67
CA ALA A 25 1.39 3.05 -10.03
C ALA A 25 1.82 4.37 -10.67
N ASP A 26 2.69 4.31 -11.69
CA ASP A 26 3.19 5.47 -12.44
C ASP A 26 2.08 6.16 -13.27
N TRP A 27 0.97 5.47 -13.51
CA TRP A 27 -0.21 6.03 -14.19
C TRP A 27 -1.35 6.42 -13.23
N SER A 28 -1.12 6.34 -11.92
CA SER A 28 -2.12 6.74 -10.91
C SER A 28 -2.37 8.25 -10.97
N ARG A 29 -3.66 8.61 -10.98
CA ARG A 29 -4.11 10.00 -10.93
C ARG A 29 -4.30 10.52 -9.50
N ALA A 30 -4.14 9.66 -8.49
CA ALA A 30 -4.12 10.09 -7.10
C ALA A 30 -2.90 10.93 -6.77
N MET A 31 -1.76 10.71 -7.46
CA MET A 31 -0.49 11.44 -7.25
C MET A 31 -0.16 11.60 -5.76
N MET A 32 -0.29 10.51 -5.00
CA MET A 32 -0.37 10.53 -3.54
C MET A 32 0.86 11.14 -2.87
N PHE A 33 2.05 10.81 -3.37
CA PHE A 33 3.32 11.24 -2.78
C PHE A 33 3.81 12.54 -3.39
N THR A 34 4.39 13.39 -2.54
CA THR A 34 5.15 14.58 -2.94
C THR A 34 6.38 14.21 -3.76
N ASP A 35 7.04 13.11 -3.40
CA ASP A 35 8.13 12.52 -4.17
C ASP A 35 7.56 11.57 -5.24
N ALA A 36 7.63 11.98 -6.50
CA ALA A 36 7.09 11.23 -7.62
C ALA A 36 7.80 9.88 -7.83
N MET A 37 9.03 9.71 -7.32
CA MET A 37 9.75 8.44 -7.40
C MET A 37 9.05 7.31 -6.62
N LYS A 38 8.24 7.65 -5.60
CA LYS A 38 7.55 6.63 -4.78
C LYS A 38 6.54 5.80 -5.56
N THR A 39 6.09 6.25 -6.72
CA THR A 39 5.18 5.50 -7.60
C THR A 39 5.82 5.11 -8.93
N SER A 40 7.14 5.22 -9.07
CA SER A 40 7.82 4.87 -10.31
C SER A 40 7.79 3.35 -10.58
N ARG A 41 8.03 2.97 -11.83
CA ARG A 41 8.31 1.58 -12.19
C ARG A 41 9.64 1.11 -11.60
N GLN A 42 9.98 -0.15 -11.89
CA GLN A 42 11.34 -0.65 -11.73
C GLN A 42 12.29 0.03 -12.72
N TRP A 43 13.57 0.07 -12.36
CA TRP A 43 14.62 0.63 -13.22
C TRP A 43 14.80 -0.21 -14.48
N GLY A 44 14.90 0.47 -15.62
CA GLY A 44 15.22 -0.12 -16.91
C GLY A 44 16.49 0.46 -17.52
N LYS A 45 16.75 0.20 -18.80
CA LYS A 45 17.93 0.74 -19.49
C LYS A 45 17.80 2.25 -19.73
N PRO A 46 18.90 3.02 -19.79
CA PRO A 46 18.85 4.47 -20.05
C PRO A 46 18.08 4.89 -21.32
N ALA A 47 18.18 4.12 -22.40
CA ALA A 47 17.47 4.39 -23.66
C ALA A 47 16.06 3.75 -23.71
N GLN A 48 15.80 2.77 -22.84
CA GLN A 48 14.53 2.02 -22.78
C GLN A 48 14.11 1.84 -21.31
N PRO A 49 13.67 2.91 -20.62
CA PRO A 49 13.34 2.86 -19.19
C PRO A 49 12.27 1.83 -18.80
N TRP A 50 11.46 1.38 -19.75
CA TRP A 50 10.42 0.35 -19.56
C TRP A 50 10.96 -1.09 -19.65
N GLU A 51 12.23 -1.31 -20.00
CA GLU A 51 12.87 -2.63 -20.01
C GLU A 51 13.56 -2.92 -18.68
N HIS A 52 12.83 -3.51 -17.71
CA HIS A 52 13.26 -3.73 -16.31
C HIS A 52 14.34 -4.82 -16.16
N THR A 53 15.48 -4.63 -16.82
CA THR A 53 16.60 -5.59 -16.90
C THR A 53 17.84 -5.13 -16.15
N VAL A 54 17.81 -3.91 -15.61
CA VAL A 54 18.91 -3.32 -14.83
C VAL A 54 18.96 -3.95 -13.44
N LYS A 55 20.18 -4.24 -12.98
CA LYS A 55 20.42 -4.78 -11.63
C LYS A 55 20.14 -3.70 -10.59
N THR A 56 19.48 -4.13 -9.51
CA THR A 56 19.18 -3.27 -8.37
C THR A 56 19.69 -3.88 -7.07
N ASP A 57 19.92 -3.03 -6.07
CA ASP A 57 20.18 -3.45 -4.70
C ASP A 57 18.90 -3.93 -4.00
N ALA A 58 19.01 -4.33 -2.73
CA ALA A 58 17.87 -4.84 -1.94
C ALA A 58 16.75 -3.81 -1.72
N LEU A 59 17.02 -2.51 -1.87
CA LEU A 59 16.04 -1.44 -1.76
C LEU A 59 15.45 -1.06 -3.13
N GLY A 60 15.97 -1.62 -4.21
CA GLY A 60 15.52 -1.35 -5.58
C GLY A 60 16.25 -0.19 -6.25
N TRP A 61 17.41 0.24 -5.76
CA TRP A 61 18.24 1.25 -6.43
C TRP A 61 19.16 0.61 -7.46
N PRO A 62 19.36 1.23 -8.64
CA PRO A 62 20.19 0.66 -9.70
C PRO A 62 21.66 0.64 -9.28
N THR A 63 22.40 -0.37 -9.71
CA THR A 63 23.85 -0.50 -9.46
C THR A 63 24.70 -0.22 -10.69
N GLU A 64 24.07 0.26 -11.76
CA GLU A 64 24.65 0.57 -13.08
C GLU A 64 23.85 1.72 -13.72
N ASP A 65 24.24 2.12 -14.92
CA ASP A 65 23.50 3.13 -15.70
C ASP A 65 22.07 2.67 -15.94
N ALA A 66 21.11 3.56 -15.68
CA ALA A 66 19.70 3.20 -15.61
C ALA A 66 18.77 4.30 -16.11
N GLY A 67 17.62 3.89 -16.62
CA GLY A 67 16.48 4.73 -16.92
C GLY A 67 15.31 4.41 -16.00
N ILE A 68 14.42 5.38 -15.79
CA ILE A 68 13.23 5.20 -14.97
C ILE A 68 11.99 5.81 -15.63
N VAL A 69 10.87 5.08 -15.56
CA VAL A 69 9.54 5.63 -15.83
C VAL A 69 8.94 6.10 -14.51
N VAL A 70 8.86 7.42 -14.33
CA VAL A 70 8.34 8.03 -13.10
C VAL A 70 6.83 8.24 -13.21
N ILE A 71 6.36 8.71 -14.36
CA ILE A 71 4.94 8.94 -14.65
C ILE A 71 4.63 8.48 -16.08
N ALA A 72 3.49 7.82 -16.28
CA ALA A 72 2.98 7.42 -17.58
C ALA A 72 1.50 7.76 -17.75
N ASP A 73 1.08 8.14 -18.96
CA ASP A 73 -0.32 8.34 -19.37
C ASP A 73 -1.17 9.22 -18.42
N THR A 74 -0.52 10.18 -17.75
CA THR A 74 -1.15 11.00 -16.71
C THR A 74 -1.11 12.49 -17.10
N PRO A 75 -2.27 13.13 -17.30
CA PRO A 75 -2.31 14.56 -17.65
C PRO A 75 -1.98 15.45 -16.44
N GLY A 76 -1.64 16.71 -16.70
CA GLY A 76 -1.44 17.73 -15.67
C GLY A 76 -0.14 17.57 -14.88
N ILE A 77 0.90 17.02 -15.51
CA ILE A 77 2.19 16.76 -14.85
C ILE A 77 3.25 17.82 -15.15
N SER A 78 2.92 18.83 -15.95
CA SER A 78 3.84 19.92 -16.32
C SER A 78 4.28 20.73 -15.10
N GLY A 79 5.49 21.27 -15.17
CA GLY A 79 6.09 22.10 -14.12
C GLY A 79 7.55 21.73 -13.85
N THR A 80 8.15 22.40 -12.87
CA THR A 80 9.55 22.19 -12.48
C THR A 80 9.62 21.28 -11.26
N TYR A 81 10.15 20.08 -11.44
CA TYR A 81 10.42 19.12 -10.38
C TYR A 81 11.82 19.34 -9.81
N LYS A 82 11.99 19.07 -8.51
CA LYS A 82 13.30 19.16 -7.84
C LYS A 82 13.89 17.76 -7.70
N LEU A 83 14.93 17.47 -8.47
CA LEU A 83 15.66 16.22 -8.43
C LEU A 83 16.79 16.30 -7.39
N SER A 84 16.94 15.24 -6.60
CA SER A 84 18.14 14.99 -5.79
C SER A 84 18.45 13.50 -5.74
N PHE A 85 19.73 13.14 -5.63
CA PHE A 85 20.18 11.74 -5.55
C PHE A 85 21.59 11.63 -4.96
N SER A 86 21.93 10.42 -4.52
CA SER A 86 23.28 9.99 -4.10
C SER A 86 23.94 9.19 -5.22
N GLY A 87 25.23 9.44 -5.48
CA GLY A 87 25.99 8.80 -6.55
C GLY A 87 26.32 9.76 -7.69
N LYS A 88 27.37 9.45 -8.45
CA LYS A 88 27.74 10.20 -9.66
C LYS A 88 26.81 9.76 -10.80
N ALA A 89 26.28 10.71 -11.56
CA ALA A 89 25.57 10.45 -12.81
C ALA A 89 25.51 11.71 -13.67
N ASP A 90 25.46 11.54 -14.98
CA ASP A 90 24.87 12.51 -15.90
C ASP A 90 23.38 12.22 -16.01
N VAL A 91 22.54 13.27 -15.96
CA VAL A 91 21.08 13.11 -15.95
C VAL A 91 20.46 13.78 -17.18
N ARG A 92 19.56 13.09 -17.86
CA ARG A 92 18.78 13.64 -18.97
C ARG A 92 17.32 13.21 -18.94
N GLY A 93 16.46 14.02 -19.56
CA GLY A 93 15.10 13.62 -19.92
C GLY A 93 15.12 12.57 -21.03
N VAL A 94 14.25 11.56 -20.92
CA VAL A 94 14.02 10.56 -21.99
C VAL A 94 12.75 10.90 -22.76
N THR A 95 11.73 11.43 -22.09
CA THR A 95 10.49 11.86 -22.74
C THR A 95 10.69 13.19 -23.46
N ALA A 96 10.00 13.37 -24.59
CA ALA A 96 9.88 14.68 -25.22
C ALA A 96 9.37 15.73 -24.21
N ASN A 97 9.76 16.99 -24.40
CA ASN A 97 9.39 18.10 -23.51
C ASN A 97 9.86 17.94 -22.06
N THR A 98 10.89 17.13 -21.80
CA THR A 98 11.54 17.04 -20.47
C THR A 98 12.98 17.54 -20.58
N GLN A 99 13.31 18.61 -19.85
CA GLN A 99 14.65 19.19 -19.81
C GLN A 99 15.24 19.09 -18.40
N VAL A 100 16.54 18.83 -18.33
CA VAL A 100 17.29 18.85 -17.07
C VAL A 100 18.13 20.11 -17.05
N GLU A 101 17.83 21.01 -16.12
CA GLU A 101 18.44 22.31 -15.97
C GLU A 101 19.13 22.43 -14.60
N ASN A 102 20.00 23.43 -14.45
CA ASN A 102 20.66 23.75 -13.19
C ASN A 102 21.34 22.55 -12.50
N PHE A 103 21.83 21.60 -13.30
CA PHE A 103 22.48 20.39 -12.78
C PHE A 103 23.72 20.74 -11.96
N LYS A 104 23.81 20.14 -10.77
CA LYS A 104 24.94 20.30 -9.85
C LYS A 104 25.30 18.93 -9.28
N PHE A 105 26.59 18.65 -9.21
CA PHE A 105 27.13 17.49 -8.52
C PHE A 105 28.20 17.95 -7.54
N ASP A 106 28.02 17.60 -6.26
CA ASP A 106 29.01 17.81 -5.21
C ASP A 106 29.85 16.55 -5.04
N ALA A 107 31.12 16.62 -5.47
CA ALA A 107 32.05 15.49 -5.38
C ALA A 107 32.42 15.11 -3.94
N ALA A 108 32.36 16.05 -2.98
CA ALA A 108 32.71 15.77 -1.59
C ALA A 108 31.61 14.95 -0.89
N THR A 109 30.34 15.29 -1.14
CA THR A 109 29.19 14.58 -0.57
C THR A 109 28.64 13.47 -1.48
N LYS A 110 29.10 13.40 -2.73
CA LYS A 110 28.61 12.52 -3.80
C LYS A 110 27.10 12.68 -4.02
N LYS A 111 26.61 13.91 -4.01
CA LYS A 111 25.19 14.22 -4.21
C LYS A 111 24.97 15.01 -5.50
N GLY A 112 23.97 14.60 -6.25
CA GLY A 112 23.48 15.30 -7.45
C GLY A 112 22.15 16.00 -7.18
N SER A 113 21.92 17.12 -7.86
CA SER A 113 20.64 17.82 -7.87
C SER A 113 20.41 18.52 -9.19
N ALA A 114 19.14 18.66 -9.61
CA ALA A 114 18.77 19.40 -10.81
C ALA A 114 17.32 19.89 -10.74
N ASP A 115 17.00 20.82 -11.64
CA ASP A 115 15.63 21.17 -11.99
C ASP A 115 15.21 20.32 -13.20
N VAL A 116 14.15 19.53 -13.06
CA VAL A 116 13.57 18.77 -14.17
C VAL A 116 12.34 19.54 -14.66
N VAL A 117 12.48 20.24 -15.78
CA VAL A 117 11.44 21.06 -16.38
C VAL A 117 10.62 20.20 -17.33
N VAL A 118 9.36 19.97 -16.97
CA VAL A 118 8.40 19.16 -17.73
C VAL A 118 7.40 20.08 -18.42
N GLY A 119 7.40 20.07 -19.75
CA GLY A 119 6.46 20.80 -20.59
C GLY A 119 5.13 20.06 -20.77
N ASP A 120 4.43 20.33 -21.87
CA ASP A 120 3.17 19.66 -22.19
C ASP A 120 3.42 18.21 -22.64
N THR A 121 3.16 17.27 -21.72
CA THR A 121 3.31 15.83 -21.90
C THR A 121 2.52 15.09 -20.82
N THR A 122 2.26 13.79 -21.04
CA THR A 122 1.61 12.89 -20.07
C THR A 122 2.56 11.86 -19.47
N SER A 123 3.84 11.92 -19.85
CA SER A 123 4.87 10.98 -19.39
C SER A 123 6.11 11.72 -18.89
N LEU A 124 6.75 11.16 -17.87
CA LEU A 124 8.00 11.65 -17.31
C LEU A 124 8.96 10.48 -17.11
N MET A 125 10.02 10.47 -17.91
CA MET A 125 11.08 9.47 -17.87
C MET A 125 12.45 10.14 -17.81
N LEU A 126 13.34 9.59 -16.99
CA LEU A 126 14.71 10.10 -16.79
C LEU A 126 15.72 8.99 -17.06
N ALA A 127 16.93 9.38 -17.45
CA ALA A 127 18.09 8.50 -17.56
C ALA A 127 19.24 9.04 -16.73
N PHE A 128 19.95 8.14 -16.06
CA PHE A 128 21.15 8.34 -15.27
C PHE A 128 22.27 7.53 -15.93
N GLU A 129 23.24 8.23 -16.52
CA GLU A 129 24.34 7.66 -17.32
C GLU A 129 25.69 8.02 -16.71
N ASN A 130 26.76 7.34 -17.13
CA ASN A 130 28.13 7.57 -16.64
C ASN A 130 28.24 7.47 -15.11
N THR A 131 27.50 6.51 -14.54
CA THR A 131 27.45 6.28 -13.09
C THR A 131 28.71 5.60 -12.57
N ASP A 132 28.96 5.71 -11.27
CA ASP A 132 30.00 4.97 -10.54
C ASP A 132 29.33 4.01 -9.54
N GLY A 133 28.77 2.92 -10.07
CA GLY A 133 28.00 1.95 -9.29
C GLY A 133 26.53 2.34 -9.07
N GLY A 134 25.94 3.08 -10.01
CA GLY A 134 24.55 3.50 -10.00
C GLY A 134 24.24 4.72 -9.12
N VAL A 135 22.94 4.97 -8.91
CA VAL A 135 22.41 6.06 -8.09
C VAL A 135 21.46 5.54 -7.02
N ARG A 136 21.38 6.24 -5.89
CA ARG A 136 20.52 5.88 -4.74
C ARG A 136 19.81 7.11 -4.21
N ASP A 137 18.84 6.90 -3.33
CA ASP A 137 18.08 7.98 -2.68
C ASP A 137 17.54 9.00 -3.69
N VAL A 138 17.16 8.54 -4.88
CA VAL A 138 16.64 9.42 -5.92
C VAL A 138 15.28 9.91 -5.47
N ARG A 139 15.14 11.22 -5.34
CA ARG A 139 13.89 11.92 -5.03
C ARG A 139 13.59 12.91 -6.14
N LEU A 140 12.34 12.92 -6.58
CA LEU A 140 11.84 13.86 -7.58
C LEU A 140 10.61 14.56 -7.03
N LEU A 141 10.85 15.67 -6.32
CA LEU A 141 9.76 16.43 -5.71
C LEU A 141 8.92 17.08 -6.79
N ARG A 142 7.60 16.88 -6.71
CA ARG A 142 6.61 17.49 -7.62
C ARG A 142 6.69 19.03 -7.59
N PRO A 143 6.18 19.72 -8.62
CA PRO A 143 6.07 21.18 -8.61
C PRO A 143 5.38 21.67 -7.33
N GLU A 144 5.92 22.74 -6.74
CA GLU A 144 5.40 23.39 -5.51
C GLU A 144 5.42 22.52 -4.24
N ALA A 145 6.01 21.33 -4.31
CA ALA A 145 6.23 20.46 -3.17
C ALA A 145 7.08 21.13 -2.09
N LYS A 146 6.66 20.97 -0.83
CA LYS A 146 7.52 21.19 0.33
C LYS A 146 8.30 19.90 0.61
N ASP A 147 9.62 19.99 0.70
CA ASP A 147 10.49 18.84 0.95
C ASP A 147 10.10 18.07 2.24
N SER A 148 9.56 18.77 3.23
CA SER A 148 9.10 18.18 4.49
C SER A 148 7.78 17.40 4.41
N SER A 149 7.07 17.39 3.27
CA SER A 149 5.75 16.77 3.14
C SER A 149 5.84 15.44 2.40
N THR A 150 5.42 14.33 3.02
CA THR A 150 5.40 13.01 2.37
C THR A 150 4.30 12.89 1.32
N PHE A 151 3.10 13.37 1.66
CA PHE A 151 1.92 13.31 0.80
C PHE A 151 1.64 14.65 0.13
N SER A 152 1.12 14.60 -1.10
CA SER A 152 0.79 15.79 -1.86
C SER A 152 -0.47 16.47 -1.30
N GLN A 153 -0.47 17.79 -1.25
CA GLN A 153 -1.60 18.57 -0.75
C GLN A 153 -2.92 18.28 -1.52
N PRO A 154 -2.93 18.19 -2.88
CA PRO A 154 -4.15 17.85 -3.61
C PRO A 154 -4.72 16.47 -3.27
N PHE A 155 -3.85 15.50 -2.91
CA PHE A 155 -4.30 14.20 -2.46
C PHE A 155 -4.96 14.29 -1.08
N LEU A 156 -4.34 14.98 -0.12
CA LEU A 156 -4.89 15.15 1.23
C LEU A 156 -6.25 15.86 1.22
N GLU A 157 -6.42 16.88 0.37
CA GLU A 157 -7.69 17.60 0.21
C GLU A 157 -8.83 16.70 -0.27
N LYS A 158 -8.54 15.76 -1.18
CA LYS A 158 -9.53 14.78 -1.65
C LYS A 158 -9.95 13.80 -0.56
N LEU A 159 -9.12 13.58 0.45
CA LEU A 159 -9.44 12.71 1.59
C LEU A 159 -10.28 13.41 2.66
N ALA A 160 -10.36 14.75 2.65
CA ALA A 160 -11.04 15.52 3.70
C ALA A 160 -12.48 15.07 4.03
N PRO A 161 -13.33 14.64 3.06
CA PRO A 161 -14.70 14.23 3.35
C PRO A 161 -14.85 12.91 4.11
N PHE A 162 -13.83 12.05 4.13
CA PHE A 162 -13.93 10.67 4.61
C PHE A 162 -13.41 10.52 6.04
N SER A 163 -13.98 9.61 6.82
CA SER A 163 -13.52 9.31 8.19
C SER A 163 -12.62 8.08 8.27
N THR A 164 -12.66 7.19 7.28
CA THR A 164 -11.87 5.95 7.24
C THR A 164 -11.22 5.75 5.87
N LEU A 165 -9.96 5.29 5.87
CA LEU A 165 -9.20 4.96 4.66
C LEU A 165 -9.00 3.44 4.56
N ARG A 166 -9.46 2.81 3.48
CA ARG A 166 -9.17 1.41 3.16
C ARG A 166 -7.98 1.31 2.22
N PHE A 167 -6.95 0.58 2.63
CA PHE A 167 -5.65 0.49 1.97
C PHE A 167 -5.48 -0.77 1.10
N MET A 168 -6.56 -1.46 0.74
CA MET A 168 -6.49 -2.75 0.04
C MET A 168 -5.64 -2.70 -1.25
N ASP A 169 -5.91 -1.73 -2.14
CA ASP A 169 -5.13 -1.55 -3.37
C ASP A 169 -3.77 -0.89 -3.11
N PHE A 170 -3.67 0.04 -2.15
CA PHE A 170 -2.38 0.62 -1.73
C PHE A 170 -1.39 -0.45 -1.26
N LEU A 171 -1.86 -1.43 -0.49
CA LEU A 171 -1.08 -2.58 -0.01
C LEU A 171 -0.95 -3.70 -1.05
N ASN A 172 -1.50 -3.50 -2.26
CA ASN A 172 -1.56 -4.50 -3.33
C ASN A 172 -1.98 -5.88 -2.80
N THR A 173 -3.11 -5.93 -2.10
CA THR A 173 -3.54 -7.12 -1.32
C THR A 173 -3.77 -8.34 -2.20
N ASN A 174 -4.41 -8.16 -3.36
CA ASN A 174 -4.70 -9.26 -4.27
C ASN A 174 -3.41 -9.83 -4.85
N ASN A 175 -3.28 -11.16 -4.81
CA ASN A 175 -2.11 -11.90 -5.27
C ASN A 175 -0.78 -11.50 -4.59
N ASN A 176 -0.83 -10.87 -3.42
CA ASN A 176 0.38 -10.41 -2.74
C ASN A 176 1.32 -11.60 -2.39
N PRO A 177 2.61 -11.55 -2.78
CA PRO A 177 3.54 -12.66 -2.59
C PRO A 177 4.17 -12.72 -1.19
N VAL A 178 3.96 -11.71 -0.34
CA VAL A 178 4.61 -11.57 0.96
C VAL A 178 4.15 -12.68 1.92
N LYS A 179 5.13 -13.35 2.54
CA LYS A 179 4.93 -14.43 3.52
C LYS A 179 5.42 -14.08 4.92
N SER A 180 6.57 -13.41 5.03
CA SER A 180 7.20 -13.06 6.31
C SER A 180 7.42 -11.55 6.43
N TRP A 181 7.56 -11.05 7.66
CA TRP A 181 7.67 -9.62 7.95
C TRP A 181 8.78 -8.89 7.19
N ASP A 182 9.92 -9.54 7.02
CA ASP A 182 11.11 -9.01 6.34
C ASP A 182 10.95 -8.91 4.81
N GLN A 183 9.95 -9.58 4.23
CA GLN A 183 9.72 -9.56 2.78
C GLN A 183 8.95 -8.34 2.29
N ARG A 184 8.29 -7.59 3.17
CA ARG A 184 7.42 -6.46 2.82
C ARG A 184 8.18 -5.27 2.24
N THR A 185 7.46 -4.39 1.54
CA THR A 185 7.96 -3.04 1.23
C THR A 185 8.10 -2.21 2.52
N THR A 186 9.19 -1.49 2.63
CA THR A 186 9.45 -0.49 3.68
C THR A 186 9.55 0.91 3.07
N SER A 187 9.48 1.94 3.90
CA SER A 187 9.62 3.34 3.45
C SER A 187 10.96 3.63 2.76
N LYS A 188 11.98 2.79 3.01
CA LYS A 188 13.33 2.87 2.43
C LYS A 188 13.43 2.34 1.00
N ASN A 189 12.44 1.56 0.54
CA ASN A 189 12.44 1.06 -0.84
C ASN A 189 12.31 2.23 -1.83
N ALA A 190 13.00 2.09 -2.97
CA ALA A 190 13.07 3.09 -4.03
C ALA A 190 11.68 3.47 -4.55
N SER A 191 10.83 2.47 -4.76
CA SER A 191 9.42 2.62 -5.15
C SER A 191 8.51 1.87 -4.18
N GLN A 192 7.26 2.34 -4.11
CA GLN A 192 6.15 1.73 -3.38
C GLN A 192 5.13 1.06 -4.34
N ALA A 193 5.32 1.20 -5.66
CA ALA A 193 4.44 0.66 -6.71
C ALA A 193 4.79 -0.80 -7.13
N GLY A 194 5.29 -1.61 -6.20
CA GLY A 194 5.67 -3.00 -6.46
C GLY A 194 4.55 -4.00 -6.13
N GLU A 195 4.75 -5.27 -6.52
CA GLU A 195 3.82 -6.38 -6.25
C GLU A 195 3.55 -6.63 -4.75
N LYS A 196 4.40 -6.09 -3.88
CA LYS A 196 4.31 -6.21 -2.42
C LYS A 196 3.46 -5.09 -1.80
N GLY A 197 3.04 -4.11 -2.59
CA GLY A 197 2.31 -2.92 -2.14
C GLY A 197 3.18 -1.87 -1.46
N GLY A 198 2.52 -0.80 -1.01
CA GLY A 198 3.15 0.28 -0.25
C GLY A 198 3.47 -0.10 1.19
N ALA A 199 4.39 0.64 1.80
CA ALA A 199 4.85 0.41 3.15
C ALA A 199 3.77 0.74 4.21
N LEU A 200 3.67 -0.10 5.24
CA LEU A 200 2.78 0.11 6.39
C LEU A 200 3.10 1.39 7.17
N GLU A 201 4.36 1.84 7.12
CA GLU A 201 4.77 3.12 7.72
C GLU A 201 4.00 4.30 7.12
N TYR A 202 3.71 4.28 5.81
CA TYR A 202 2.93 5.32 5.15
C TYR A 202 1.42 5.22 5.47
N VAL A 203 0.92 4.01 5.79
CA VAL A 203 -0.44 3.84 6.30
C VAL A 203 -0.60 4.59 7.62
N VAL A 204 0.35 4.39 8.55
CA VAL A 204 0.38 5.08 9.84
C VAL A 204 0.49 6.58 9.67
N GLU A 205 1.45 7.04 8.85
CA GLU A 205 1.69 8.46 8.62
C GLU A 205 0.46 9.15 8.04
N LEU A 206 -0.18 8.57 7.03
CA LEU A 206 -1.37 9.14 6.40
C LEU A 206 -2.55 9.20 7.37
N ALA A 207 -2.75 8.14 8.17
CA ALA A 207 -3.82 8.07 9.15
C ALA A 207 -3.71 9.19 10.21
N ASN A 208 -2.52 9.36 10.78
CA ASN A 208 -2.26 10.40 11.78
C ASN A 208 -2.33 11.80 11.15
N LEU A 209 -1.72 12.00 9.97
CA LEU A 209 -1.73 13.30 9.27
C LEU A 209 -3.15 13.78 8.94
N THR A 210 -4.05 12.84 8.65
CA THR A 210 -5.42 13.16 8.22
C THR A 210 -6.48 12.99 9.30
N ASP A 211 -6.07 12.56 10.50
CA ASP A 211 -6.99 12.26 11.61
C ASP A 211 -8.05 11.24 11.18
N LYS A 212 -7.65 10.09 10.59
CA LYS A 212 -8.56 9.07 10.03
C LYS A 212 -8.32 7.66 10.55
N ASP A 213 -9.40 6.91 10.66
CA ASP A 213 -9.37 5.46 10.92
C ASP A 213 -8.81 4.71 9.70
N ILE A 214 -8.28 3.51 9.91
CA ILE A 214 -7.69 2.70 8.82
C ILE A 214 -8.39 1.35 8.65
N TRP A 215 -8.46 0.87 7.42
CA TRP A 215 -8.78 -0.51 7.07
C TRP A 215 -7.65 -1.12 6.27
N VAL A 216 -7.02 -2.14 6.83
CA VAL A 216 -5.85 -2.83 6.28
C VAL A 216 -6.10 -4.31 6.12
N ASN A 217 -5.39 -4.92 5.17
CA ASN A 217 -5.52 -6.33 4.84
C ASN A 217 -4.21 -7.06 5.16
N VAL A 218 -4.28 -8.20 5.82
CA VAL A 218 -3.13 -9.11 6.00
C VAL A 218 -3.02 -10.01 4.76
N PRO A 219 -1.87 -10.10 4.07
CA PRO A 219 -1.71 -10.98 2.90
C PRO A 219 -2.13 -12.43 3.19
N ASP A 220 -2.68 -13.14 2.20
CA ASP A 220 -3.21 -14.50 2.43
C ASP A 220 -2.13 -15.52 2.81
N GLN A 221 -0.90 -15.29 2.35
CA GLN A 221 0.27 -16.12 2.59
C GLN A 221 1.09 -15.67 3.81
N ALA A 222 0.74 -14.54 4.42
CA ALA A 222 1.48 -14.02 5.57
C ALA A 222 1.36 -14.97 6.76
N ASP A 223 2.49 -15.24 7.40
CA ASP A 223 2.55 -15.99 8.64
C ASP A 223 2.02 -15.18 9.84
N ASP A 224 1.86 -15.86 10.97
CA ASP A 224 1.34 -15.23 12.19
C ASP A 224 2.33 -14.21 12.79
N ASP A 225 3.64 -14.32 12.49
CA ASP A 225 4.62 -13.32 12.91
C ASP A 225 4.44 -12.01 12.13
N TYR A 226 4.22 -12.08 10.81
CA TYR A 226 3.86 -10.92 10.01
C TYR A 226 2.65 -10.20 10.60
N ALA A 227 1.56 -10.93 10.92
CA ALA A 227 0.36 -10.33 11.50
C ALA A 227 0.65 -9.68 12.86
N ARG A 228 1.52 -10.29 13.68
CA ARG A 228 1.93 -9.77 14.99
C ARG A 228 2.78 -8.50 14.87
N GLN A 229 3.71 -8.48 13.94
CA GLN A 229 4.57 -7.33 13.68
C GLN A 229 3.78 -6.17 13.05
N MET A 230 2.82 -6.49 12.16
CA MET A 230 1.88 -5.52 11.63
C MET A 230 1.04 -4.89 12.75
N ALA A 231 0.44 -5.70 13.62
CA ALA A 231 -0.30 -5.21 14.78
C ALA A 231 0.57 -4.34 15.69
N THR A 232 1.85 -4.71 15.88
CA THR A 232 2.81 -3.97 16.72
C THR A 232 3.16 -2.62 16.12
N LEU A 233 3.42 -2.56 14.82
CA LEU A 233 3.67 -1.32 14.09
C LEU A 233 2.45 -0.39 14.18
N LEU A 234 1.24 -0.91 13.98
CA LEU A 234 0.02 -0.11 14.04
C LEU A 234 -0.28 0.39 15.46
N LYS A 235 -0.16 -0.47 16.49
CA LYS A 235 -0.34 -0.08 17.90
C LYS A 235 0.60 1.05 18.31
N ASN A 236 1.87 0.95 17.92
CA ASN A 236 2.91 1.89 18.35
C ASN A 236 2.93 3.17 17.50
N GLY A 237 2.48 3.10 16.25
CA GLY A 237 2.57 4.19 15.31
C GLY A 237 1.33 5.08 15.23
N LEU A 238 0.13 4.52 15.40
CA LEU A 238 -1.12 5.27 15.27
C LEU A 238 -1.41 6.12 16.51
N GLU A 239 -2.07 7.25 16.30
CA GLU A 239 -2.70 8.00 17.38
C GLU A 239 -3.72 7.12 18.14
N LYS A 240 -3.86 7.38 19.45
CA LYS A 240 -4.66 6.53 20.34
C LYS A 240 -6.16 6.55 20.00
N GLU A 241 -6.63 7.51 19.24
CA GLU A 241 -8.04 7.61 18.91
C GLU A 241 -8.36 6.83 17.62
N ARG A 242 -7.35 6.39 16.85
CA ARG A 242 -7.56 5.72 15.55
C ARG A 242 -8.11 4.31 15.72
N LYS A 243 -9.16 3.98 14.98
CA LYS A 243 -9.65 2.61 14.83
C LYS A 243 -8.88 1.89 13.73
N VAL A 244 -8.69 0.58 13.94
CA VAL A 244 -8.01 -0.32 13.01
C VAL A 244 -8.98 -1.42 12.60
N TYR A 245 -9.49 -1.34 11.38
CA TYR A 245 -10.19 -2.44 10.73
C TYR A 245 -9.16 -3.37 10.10
N VAL A 246 -9.16 -4.64 10.49
CA VAL A 246 -8.20 -5.64 9.98
C VAL A 246 -8.94 -6.80 9.33
N GLU A 247 -8.60 -7.07 8.08
CA GLU A 247 -9.23 -8.09 7.24
C GLU A 247 -8.20 -9.13 6.78
N PHE A 248 -8.60 -10.40 6.72
CA PHE A 248 -7.79 -11.45 6.12
C PHE A 248 -7.86 -11.37 4.58
N SER A 249 -6.79 -10.86 3.95
CA SER A 249 -6.66 -10.66 2.51
C SER A 249 -7.88 -9.95 1.92
N ASN A 250 -8.22 -10.18 0.64
CA ASN A 250 -9.38 -9.64 -0.05
C ASN A 250 -10.01 -10.73 -0.92
N GLU A 251 -11.34 -10.85 -0.88
CA GLU A 251 -12.12 -11.79 -1.70
C GLU A 251 -11.48 -13.19 -1.85
N VAL A 252 -11.09 -13.82 -0.74
CA VAL A 252 -10.40 -15.12 -0.75
C VAL A 252 -11.26 -16.25 -1.34
N TRP A 253 -12.55 -16.01 -1.56
CA TRP A 253 -13.47 -16.90 -2.26
C TRP A 253 -13.47 -16.72 -3.80
N ASN A 254 -12.87 -15.65 -4.32
CA ASN A 254 -12.94 -15.28 -5.74
C ASN A 254 -11.84 -16.00 -6.55
N TRP A 255 -12.25 -16.95 -7.39
CA TRP A 255 -11.37 -17.75 -8.26
C TRP A 255 -10.59 -16.94 -9.31
N GLY A 256 -10.93 -15.66 -9.52
CA GLY A 256 -10.12 -14.73 -10.31
C GLY A 256 -8.80 -14.37 -9.66
N PHE A 257 -8.63 -14.65 -8.37
CA PHE A 257 -7.39 -14.40 -7.63
C PHE A 257 -6.71 -15.68 -7.17
N SER A 258 -5.38 -15.69 -7.24
CA SER A 258 -4.56 -16.85 -6.85
C SER A 258 -4.66 -17.18 -5.35
N GLN A 259 -5.06 -16.23 -4.50
CA GLN A 259 -5.31 -16.51 -3.08
C GLN A 259 -6.48 -17.49 -2.86
N ALA A 260 -7.48 -17.56 -3.74
CA ALA A 260 -8.57 -18.52 -3.61
C ALA A 260 -8.08 -19.95 -3.77
N THR A 261 -7.25 -20.20 -4.79
CA THR A 261 -6.60 -21.50 -5.00
C THR A 261 -5.69 -21.87 -3.83
N ARG A 262 -4.85 -20.94 -3.35
CA ARG A 262 -3.99 -21.20 -2.19
C ARG A 262 -4.77 -21.51 -0.93
N ASN A 263 -5.87 -20.80 -0.69
CA ASN A 263 -6.75 -21.06 0.45
C ASN A 263 -7.43 -22.43 0.36
N LEU A 264 -7.90 -22.84 -0.82
CA LEU A 264 -8.46 -24.17 -1.04
C LEU A 264 -7.43 -25.26 -0.74
N GLU A 265 -6.20 -25.14 -1.26
CA GLU A 265 -5.16 -26.14 -1.03
C GLU A 265 -4.75 -26.21 0.45
N ALA A 266 -4.65 -25.07 1.13
CA ALA A 266 -4.41 -25.04 2.57
C ALA A 266 -5.56 -25.68 3.36
N ALA A 267 -6.81 -25.42 2.97
CA ALA A 267 -8.00 -26.02 3.60
C ALA A 267 -8.08 -27.54 3.38
N LYS A 268 -7.69 -28.05 2.21
CA LYS A 268 -7.60 -29.49 1.95
C LYS A 268 -6.58 -30.19 2.85
N ILE A 269 -5.42 -29.55 3.05
CA ILE A 269 -4.36 -30.09 3.91
C ILE A 269 -4.84 -30.11 5.38
N GLU A 270 -5.46 -29.03 5.81
CA GLU A 270 -5.95 -28.86 7.18
C GLU A 270 -7.17 -29.74 7.47
N GLY A 271 -8.16 -29.80 6.58
CA GLY A 271 -9.40 -30.59 6.74
C GLY A 271 -9.17 -32.11 6.79
N LYS A 272 -8.06 -32.60 6.22
CA LYS A 272 -7.67 -34.01 6.31
C LYS A 272 -7.08 -34.42 7.67
N GLN A 273 -6.82 -33.46 8.57
CA GLN A 273 -6.35 -33.78 9.92
C GLN A 273 -7.51 -34.28 10.78
N PRO A 274 -7.36 -35.37 11.57
CA PRO A 274 -8.46 -36.01 12.31
C PRO A 274 -9.26 -35.10 13.26
N ASN A 275 -8.64 -34.00 13.73
CA ASN A 275 -9.23 -33.05 14.68
C ASN A 275 -9.34 -31.63 14.09
N SER A 276 -9.40 -31.51 12.77
CA SER A 276 -9.52 -30.21 12.13
C SER A 276 -10.84 -29.53 12.51
N PRO A 277 -10.84 -28.27 12.94
CA PRO A 277 -12.10 -27.54 13.19
C PRO A 277 -12.88 -27.31 11.88
N LEU A 278 -12.23 -27.43 10.71
CA LEU A 278 -12.90 -27.30 9.42
C LEU A 278 -13.91 -28.43 9.15
N ILE A 279 -13.84 -29.55 9.88
CA ILE A 279 -14.71 -30.73 9.74
C ILE A 279 -15.65 -30.93 10.92
N TYR A 280 -16.01 -29.87 11.66
CA TYR A 280 -16.87 -29.95 12.86
C TYR A 280 -18.20 -30.69 12.63
N ASP A 281 -18.74 -30.63 11.41
CA ASP A 281 -19.98 -31.29 10.97
C ASP A 281 -19.74 -32.61 10.21
N LYS A 282 -18.49 -33.09 10.16
CA LYS A 282 -18.05 -34.25 9.39
C LYS A 282 -18.19 -34.11 7.86
N SER A 283 -18.35 -32.90 7.34
CA SER A 283 -18.36 -32.65 5.89
C SER A 283 -17.01 -33.04 5.25
N ASP A 284 -17.06 -33.66 4.07
CA ASP A 284 -15.92 -34.01 3.22
C ASP A 284 -15.75 -33.06 2.00
N ASN A 285 -16.49 -31.94 2.00
CA ASN A 285 -16.46 -30.93 0.92
C ASN A 285 -15.31 -29.93 1.13
N ASP A 286 -14.29 -30.01 0.28
CA ASP A 286 -13.12 -29.12 0.33
C ASP A 286 -13.44 -27.64 0.07
N GLY A 287 -14.48 -27.35 -0.73
CA GLY A 287 -15.00 -26.00 -0.92
C GLY A 287 -15.59 -25.41 0.37
N TYR A 288 -16.34 -26.20 1.14
CA TYR A 288 -16.84 -25.77 2.45
C TYR A 288 -15.69 -25.54 3.42
N TRP A 289 -14.70 -26.43 3.46
CA TRP A 289 -13.50 -26.24 4.27
C TRP A 289 -12.76 -24.95 3.90
N ALA A 290 -12.66 -24.63 2.60
CA ALA A 290 -12.04 -23.40 2.14
C ALA A 290 -12.78 -22.15 2.64
N MET A 291 -14.12 -22.12 2.59
CA MET A 291 -14.93 -21.01 3.10
C MET A 291 -14.80 -20.86 4.61
N ARG A 292 -14.85 -21.97 5.36
CA ARG A 292 -14.63 -22.01 6.82
C ARG A 292 -13.23 -21.50 7.19
N ARG A 293 -12.22 -21.86 6.40
CA ARG A 293 -10.83 -21.43 6.62
C ARG A 293 -10.65 -19.91 6.50
N ILE A 294 -11.41 -19.23 5.64
CA ILE A 294 -11.41 -17.75 5.56
C ILE A 294 -11.85 -17.16 6.91
N ALA A 295 -12.92 -17.69 7.49
CA ALA A 295 -13.41 -17.26 8.80
C ALA A 295 -12.42 -17.61 9.92
N LYS A 296 -11.83 -18.80 9.91
CA LYS A 296 -10.77 -19.22 10.83
C LYS A 296 -9.58 -18.28 10.83
N ARG A 297 -9.02 -17.97 9.65
CA ARG A 297 -7.88 -17.04 9.53
C ARG A 297 -8.25 -15.63 9.99
N SER A 298 -9.47 -15.17 9.71
CA SER A 298 -9.97 -13.88 10.20
C SER A 298 -10.01 -13.83 11.73
N ALA A 299 -10.49 -14.90 12.39
CA ALA A 299 -10.51 -15.03 13.84
C ALA A 299 -9.10 -15.11 14.45
N GLU A 300 -8.20 -15.89 13.85
CA GLU A 300 -6.80 -16.02 14.28
C GLU A 300 -6.04 -14.69 14.20
N ILE A 301 -6.18 -13.95 13.10
CA ILE A 301 -5.62 -12.60 12.96
C ILE A 301 -6.22 -11.65 14.00
N GLY A 302 -7.54 -11.69 14.19
CA GLY A 302 -8.21 -10.90 15.23
C GLY A 302 -7.67 -11.20 16.63
N LYS A 303 -7.37 -12.47 16.93
CA LYS A 303 -6.72 -12.88 18.18
C LYS A 303 -5.29 -12.34 18.30
N ILE A 304 -4.49 -12.42 17.23
CA ILE A 304 -3.11 -11.87 17.22
C ILE A 304 -3.14 -10.38 17.53
N PHE A 305 -4.04 -9.62 16.89
CA PHE A 305 -4.21 -8.20 17.17
C PHE A 305 -4.65 -7.95 18.61
N ARG A 306 -5.55 -8.77 19.17
CA ARG A 306 -5.94 -8.70 20.59
C ARG A 306 -4.77 -8.91 21.53
N ASP A 307 -3.94 -9.92 21.26
CA ASP A 307 -2.77 -10.22 22.08
C ASP A 307 -1.77 -9.05 22.07
N VAL A 308 -1.61 -8.36 20.94
CA VAL A 308 -0.69 -7.22 20.79
C VAL A 308 -1.25 -5.93 21.38
N PHE A 309 -2.49 -5.58 21.06
CA PHE A 309 -3.13 -4.36 21.57
C PHE A 309 -3.43 -4.45 23.06
N GLU A 310 -3.49 -5.66 23.64
CA GLU A 310 -3.96 -5.90 25.00
C GLU A 310 -5.42 -5.50 25.18
N THR A 311 -6.09 -5.98 26.23
CA THR A 311 -7.55 -5.85 26.37
C THR A 311 -8.04 -4.41 26.37
N THR A 312 -7.26 -3.46 26.90
CA THR A 312 -7.66 -2.04 27.00
C THR A 312 -7.66 -1.35 25.64
N ASP A 313 -6.62 -1.53 24.83
CA ASP A 313 -6.52 -0.89 23.52
C ASP A 313 -7.15 -1.74 22.41
N PHE A 314 -7.51 -3.00 22.66
CA PHE A 314 -8.23 -3.79 21.64
C PHE A 314 -9.60 -3.19 21.29
N SER A 315 -10.16 -2.31 22.14
CA SER A 315 -11.40 -1.57 21.88
C SER A 315 -11.35 -0.66 20.65
N ARG A 316 -10.17 -0.34 20.10
CA ARG A 316 -10.00 0.35 18.81
C ARG A 316 -9.77 -0.59 17.61
N VAL A 317 -9.60 -1.89 17.82
CA VAL A 317 -9.46 -2.86 16.73
C VAL A 317 -10.83 -3.43 16.33
N ARG A 318 -11.06 -3.59 15.04
CA ARG A 318 -12.26 -4.18 14.43
C ARG A 318 -11.83 -5.29 13.47
N PRO A 319 -11.72 -6.55 13.92
CA PRO A 319 -11.55 -7.66 12.99
C PRO A 319 -12.74 -7.72 12.03
N VAL A 320 -12.47 -7.80 10.73
CA VAL A 320 -13.47 -7.83 9.66
C VAL A 320 -13.45 -9.18 8.98
N TYR A 321 -14.61 -9.84 8.97
CA TYR A 321 -14.87 -10.99 8.12
C TYR A 321 -15.73 -10.53 6.94
N ALA A 322 -15.07 -10.24 5.81
CA ALA A 322 -15.74 -9.79 4.60
C ALA A 322 -16.29 -10.98 3.79
N VAL A 323 -17.43 -10.76 3.12
CA VAL A 323 -18.14 -11.77 2.33
C VAL A 323 -18.81 -11.11 1.12
N GLN A 324 -19.19 -11.90 0.12
CA GLN A 324 -20.00 -11.45 -1.00
C GLN A 324 -21.46 -11.81 -0.78
N VAL A 325 -22.34 -10.81 -0.72
CA VAL A 325 -23.79 -11.03 -0.50
C VAL A 325 -24.41 -11.96 -1.54
N GLY A 326 -23.96 -11.86 -2.80
CA GLY A 326 -24.43 -12.73 -3.88
C GLY A 326 -23.85 -14.15 -3.89
N TYR A 327 -22.96 -14.48 -2.94
CA TYR A 327 -22.40 -15.82 -2.81
C TYR A 327 -22.67 -16.37 -1.40
N GLU A 328 -23.88 -16.91 -1.26
CA GLU A 328 -24.49 -17.22 0.04
C GLU A 328 -23.71 -18.25 0.86
N GLU A 329 -23.17 -19.27 0.20
CA GLU A 329 -22.41 -20.33 0.85
C GLU A 329 -21.17 -19.79 1.58
N VAL A 330 -20.51 -18.75 1.05
CA VAL A 330 -19.30 -18.19 1.68
C VAL A 330 -19.61 -17.66 3.07
N TYR A 331 -20.67 -16.85 3.22
CA TYR A 331 -21.00 -16.30 4.53
C TYR A 331 -21.66 -17.32 5.44
N LYS A 332 -22.49 -18.24 4.92
CA LYS A 332 -23.09 -19.32 5.73
C LYS A 332 -22.02 -20.19 6.37
N GLN A 333 -21.13 -20.74 5.55
CA GLN A 333 -20.08 -21.65 6.02
C GLN A 333 -19.13 -20.98 7.01
N GLY A 334 -18.79 -19.70 6.79
CA GLY A 334 -17.94 -18.96 7.72
C GLY A 334 -18.61 -18.61 9.04
N LEU A 335 -19.86 -18.12 9.02
CA LEU A 335 -20.57 -17.74 10.25
C LEU A 335 -20.92 -18.94 11.12
N GLU A 336 -21.41 -20.04 10.51
CA GLU A 336 -21.69 -21.29 11.24
C GLU A 336 -20.41 -21.85 11.86
N PHE A 337 -19.28 -21.79 11.15
CA PHE A 337 -17.99 -22.17 11.70
C PHE A 337 -17.59 -21.31 12.91
N LEU A 338 -17.72 -19.98 12.82
CA LEU A 338 -17.39 -19.09 13.94
C LEU A 338 -18.27 -19.34 15.17
N GLU A 339 -19.57 -19.59 14.96
CA GLU A 339 -20.51 -19.91 16.03
C GLU A 339 -20.13 -21.20 16.77
N ASN A 340 -19.76 -22.24 16.02
CA ASN A 340 -19.40 -23.54 16.59
C ASN A 340 -18.04 -23.52 17.30
N GLU A 341 -17.02 -22.92 16.69
CA GLU A 341 -15.65 -23.01 17.18
C GLU A 341 -15.29 -21.95 18.22
N TYR A 342 -15.77 -20.72 18.04
CA TYR A 342 -15.36 -19.60 18.90
C TYR A 342 -16.42 -19.23 19.93
N LYS A 343 -17.67 -19.71 19.78
CA LYS A 343 -18.87 -19.29 20.51
C LYS A 343 -19.10 -17.78 20.38
N GLN A 344 -20.36 -17.34 20.36
CA GLN A 344 -20.65 -15.90 20.38
C GLN A 344 -19.93 -15.27 21.59
N PRO A 345 -19.11 -14.20 21.42
CA PRO A 345 -18.77 -13.38 22.56
C PRO A 345 -20.11 -12.86 23.09
N ASN A 346 -20.44 -13.18 24.33
CA ASN A 346 -21.63 -12.64 24.98
C ASN A 346 -21.65 -11.12 24.73
N SER A 347 -22.75 -10.67 24.11
CA SER A 347 -23.03 -9.30 23.69
C SER A 347 -22.74 -8.25 24.76
#